data_AF-K3WCY6-F1
#
_entry.id   AF-K3WCY6-F1
#
_cell.length_a   1.000
_cell.length_b   1.000
_cell.length_c   1.000
_cell.angle_alpha   90.00
_cell.angle_beta   90.00
_cell.angle_gamma   90.00
#
_symmetry.space_group_name_H-M   'P 1'
#
loop_
_entity.id
_entity.type
_entity.pdbx_description
1 polymer ?
#
loop_
_entity_poly.entity_id
_entity_poly.type
_entity_poly.pdbx_seq_one_letter_code
_entity_poly.pdbx_strand_id
1 'polypeptide(L)'
;MSSATSYESKIKPALLDAIKEDADLTADIMVQLESPEEVIQRVCAQGASRAQQTTCMVDNMQKFADEAQEEVKALLARETGRYDSSTFFWINNSVSVKKAQGSLIIEIAQLGTVLEVRPEEIFYTMGKGLDSKKEKKASTMSFGF
;
A
#
# COMPACT_ATOMS: atom_id res chain seq x y z
N MET A 1 28.52 -20.18 6.72
CA MET A 1 27.78 -18.92 6.88
C MET A 1 26.80 -18.85 5.71
N SER A 2 25.52 -19.16 5.94
CA SER A 2 24.49 -19.05 4.90
C SER A 2 24.22 -17.58 4.65
N SER A 3 24.61 -17.08 3.48
CA SER A 3 24.13 -15.80 3.00
C SER A 3 22.62 -15.94 2.81
N ALA A 4 21.83 -15.24 3.62
CA ALA A 4 20.42 -15.04 3.33
C ALA A 4 20.34 -14.55 1.87
N THR A 5 19.58 -15.25 1.03
CA THR A 5 19.38 -14.83 -0.36
C THR A 5 18.81 -13.41 -0.34
N SER A 6 19.31 -12.50 -1.19
CA SER A 6 19.01 -11.05 -1.13
C SER A 6 17.53 -10.70 -0.93
N TYR A 7 16.61 -11.51 -1.47
CA TYR A 7 15.17 -11.31 -1.32
C TYR A 7 14.64 -11.56 0.10
N GLU A 8 15.24 -12.47 0.88
CA GLU A 8 14.78 -12.78 2.24
C GLU A 8 14.88 -11.56 3.15
N SER A 9 15.88 -10.70 2.92
CA SER A 9 16.05 -9.44 3.66
C SER A 9 14.97 -8.40 3.35
N LYS A 10 14.27 -8.55 2.22
CA LYS A 10 13.18 -7.66 1.80
C LYS A 10 11.83 -8.12 2.35
N ILE A 11 11.68 -9.39 2.72
CA ILE A 11 10.42 -9.93 3.27
C ILE A 11 10.45 -9.79 4.79
N LYS A 12 9.38 -9.28 5.41
CA LYS A 12 9.27 -9.24 6.87
C LYS A 12 9.44 -10.65 7.47
N PRO A 13 10.24 -10.84 8.55
CA PRO A 13 10.57 -12.17 9.07
C PRO A 13 9.37 -13.06 9.35
N ALA A 14 8.34 -12.54 10.03
CA ALA A 14 7.14 -13.32 10.34
C ALA A 14 6.39 -13.83 9.09
N LEU A 15 6.41 -13.05 8.00
CA LEU A 15 5.83 -13.46 6.72
C LEU A 15 6.71 -14.51 6.04
N LEU A 16 8.03 -14.34 6.08
CA LEU A 16 8.98 -15.28 5.52
C LEU A 16 8.90 -16.65 6.22
N ASP A 17 8.78 -16.66 7.55
CA ASP A 17 8.64 -17.87 8.34
C ASP A 17 7.32 -18.60 7.98
N ALA A 18 6.21 -17.87 7.88
CA ALA A 18 4.93 -18.43 7.47
C ALA A 18 4.98 -19.07 6.06
N ILE A 19 5.66 -18.43 5.10
CA ILE A 19 5.83 -18.98 3.74
C ILE A 19 6.68 -20.26 3.75
N LYS A 20 7.66 -20.35 4.66
CA LYS A 20 8.52 -21.54 4.79
C LYS A 20 7.80 -22.70 5.46
N GLU A 21 6.87 -22.41 6.37
CA GLU A 21 6.08 -23.42 7.09
C GLU A 21 4.92 -23.97 6.25
N ASP A 22 4.29 -23.13 5.42
CA ASP A 22 3.13 -23.50 4.60
C ASP A 22 3.33 -23.14 3.13
N ALA A 23 3.46 -24.16 2.29
CA ALA A 23 3.64 -24.02 0.85
C ALA A 23 2.39 -23.47 0.13
N ASP A 24 1.21 -23.64 0.73
CA ASP A 24 -0.08 -23.19 0.18
C ASP A 24 -0.54 -21.85 0.80
N LEU A 25 0.34 -21.19 1.58
CA LEU A 25 0.04 -19.90 2.21
C LEU A 25 -0.42 -18.87 1.18
N THR A 26 -1.50 -18.17 1.52
CA THR A 26 -1.90 -16.93 0.86
C THR A 26 -1.94 -15.78 1.87
N ALA A 27 -1.47 -14.61 1.48
CA ALA A 27 -1.46 -13.42 2.35
C ALA A 27 -1.80 -12.15 1.57
N ASP A 28 -2.49 -11.23 2.24
CA ASP A 28 -2.59 -9.85 1.79
C ASP A 28 -1.28 -9.14 2.14
N ILE A 29 -0.64 -8.53 1.15
CA ILE A 29 0.68 -7.91 1.30
C ILE A 29 0.71 -6.47 0.81
N MET A 30 1.59 -5.70 1.41
CA MET A 30 2.05 -4.40 0.94
C MET A 30 3.50 -4.52 0.46
N VAL A 31 3.72 -4.11 -0.78
CA VAL A 31 5.03 -4.03 -1.43
C VAL A 31 5.46 -2.58 -1.45
N GLN A 32 6.60 -2.28 -0.85
CA GLN A 32 7.23 -0.97 -0.90
C GLN A 32 8.28 -0.94 -2.01
N LEU A 33 8.18 0.05 -2.90
CA LEU A 33 9.18 0.30 -3.93
C LEU A 33 10.00 1.55 -3.57
N GLU A 34 11.07 1.78 -4.33
CA GLU A 34 11.96 2.95 -4.18
C GLU A 34 11.18 4.28 -4.07
N SER A 35 11.49 5.09 -3.05
CA SER A 35 10.72 6.32 -2.80
C SER A 35 10.99 7.39 -3.86
N PRO A 36 9.96 8.14 -4.32
CA PRO A 36 10.12 9.27 -5.23
C PRO A 36 10.90 10.46 -4.66
N GLU A 37 11.44 10.39 -3.44
CA GLU A 37 12.21 11.49 -2.83
C GLU A 37 13.40 11.93 -3.70
N GLU A 38 13.96 11.02 -4.50
CA GLU A 38 15.03 11.32 -5.47
C GLU A 38 14.53 12.08 -6.72
N VAL A 39 13.21 12.07 -6.98
CA VAL A 39 12.55 12.72 -8.13
C VAL A 39 12.43 14.22 -7.95
N ILE A 40 12.62 14.74 -6.73
CA ILE A 40 12.64 16.18 -6.43
C ILE A 40 13.71 16.90 -7.27
N GLN A 41 14.71 16.17 -7.79
CA GLN A 41 15.73 16.71 -8.69
C GLN A 41 15.26 16.91 -10.15
N ARG A 42 14.08 16.41 -10.56
CA ARG A 42 13.52 16.68 -11.90
C ARG A 42 13.10 18.16 -11.97
N VAL A 43 13.92 18.95 -12.67
CA VAL A 43 13.84 20.42 -12.68
C VAL A 43 12.50 20.91 -13.25
N CYS A 44 11.66 21.46 -12.40
CA CYS A 44 10.52 22.27 -12.82
C CYS A 44 10.98 23.66 -13.28
N ALA A 45 10.27 24.27 -14.24
CA ALA A 45 10.67 25.54 -14.84
C ALA A 45 10.85 26.65 -13.80
N GLN A 46 12.02 27.31 -13.83
CA GLN A 46 12.32 28.48 -13.01
C GLN A 46 11.42 29.65 -13.43
N GLY A 47 10.80 30.34 -12.47
CA GLY A 47 9.87 31.46 -12.73
C GLY A 47 8.40 31.07 -12.97
N ALA A 48 8.04 29.78 -12.87
CA ALA A 48 6.66 29.34 -12.92
C ALA A 48 5.86 29.76 -11.66
N SER A 49 4.55 29.94 -11.81
CA SER A 49 3.66 30.18 -10.66
C SER A 49 3.66 28.97 -9.70
N ARG A 50 3.28 29.20 -8.43
CA ARG A 50 3.18 28.13 -7.43
C ARG A 50 2.31 26.95 -7.89
N ALA A 51 1.18 27.23 -8.55
CA ALA A 51 0.28 26.18 -9.07
C ALA A 51 0.95 25.33 -10.16
N GLN A 52 1.72 25.95 -11.05
CA GLN A 52 2.47 25.25 -12.10
C GLN A 52 3.62 24.42 -11.51
N GLN A 53 4.29 24.93 -10.47
CA GLN A 53 5.32 24.17 -9.75
C GLN A 53 4.74 22.94 -9.06
N THR A 54 3.60 23.09 -8.38
CA THR A 54 2.91 21.95 -7.73
C THR A 54 2.47 20.91 -8.76
N THR A 55 1.89 21.34 -9.89
CA THR A 55 1.46 20.43 -10.95
C THR A 55 2.66 19.65 -11.52
N CYS A 56 3.73 20.35 -11.87
CA CYS A 56 4.97 19.73 -12.36
C CYS A 56 5.56 18.72 -11.37
N MET A 57 5.54 19.03 -10.08
CA MET A 57 6.02 18.11 -9.03
C MET A 57 5.16 16.84 -8.97
N VAL A 58 3.82 16.99 -8.96
CA VAL A 58 2.88 15.86 -8.95
C VAL A 58 3.08 14.97 -10.19
N ASP A 59 3.16 15.57 -11.38
CA ASP A 59 3.35 14.85 -12.63
C ASP A 59 4.67 14.04 -12.62
N ASN A 60 5.75 14.64 -12.10
CA ASN A 60 7.04 13.98 -11.99
C ASN A 60 7.00 12.81 -11.00
N MET A 61 6.36 12.99 -9.84
CA MET A 61 6.19 11.91 -8.85
C MET A 61 5.37 10.76 -9.40
N GLN A 62 4.26 11.07 -10.08
CA GLN A 62 3.40 10.06 -10.69
C GLN A 62 4.15 9.29 -11.79
N LYS A 63 4.85 10.00 -12.68
CA LYS A 63 5.65 9.38 -13.74
C LYS A 63 6.73 8.47 -13.19
N PHE A 64 7.42 8.89 -12.14
CA PHE A 64 8.41 8.04 -11.50
C PHE A 64 7.79 6.79 -10.87
N ALA A 65 6.66 6.92 -10.16
CA ALA A 65 5.99 5.77 -9.60
C ALA A 65 5.56 4.79 -10.71
N ASP A 66 5.07 5.31 -11.85
CA ASP A 66 4.72 4.48 -13.00
C ASP A 66 5.92 3.70 -13.55
N GLU A 67 7.09 4.35 -13.68
CA GLU A 67 8.36 3.74 -14.10
C GLU A 67 8.83 2.68 -13.09
N ALA A 68 8.85 3.01 -11.79
CA ALA A 68 9.34 2.13 -10.74
C ALA A 68 8.45 0.88 -10.53
N GLN A 69 7.14 1.04 -10.75
CA GLN A 69 6.16 -0.05 -10.57
C GLN A 69 6.05 -0.97 -11.78
N GLU A 70 6.70 -0.66 -12.91
CA GLU A 70 6.53 -1.40 -14.16
C GLU A 70 6.90 -2.88 -14.04
N GLU A 71 7.98 -3.22 -13.33
CA GLU A 71 8.37 -4.62 -13.11
C GLU A 71 7.32 -5.40 -12.32
N VAL A 72 6.75 -4.78 -11.29
CA VAL A 72 5.68 -5.38 -10.48
C VAL A 72 4.39 -5.51 -11.30
N LYS A 73 4.03 -4.49 -12.09
CA LYS A 73 2.88 -4.53 -13.01
C LYS A 73 3.02 -5.69 -13.99
N ALA A 74 4.18 -5.83 -14.63
CA ALA A 74 4.46 -6.89 -15.59
C ALA A 74 4.42 -8.28 -14.95
N LEU A 75 4.98 -8.46 -13.75
CA LEU A 75 4.90 -9.71 -12.99
C LEU A 75 3.45 -10.06 -12.63
N LEU A 76 2.67 -9.13 -12.09
CA LEU A 76 1.29 -9.41 -11.71
C LEU A 76 0.39 -9.66 -12.92
N ALA A 77 0.68 -9.04 -14.08
CA ALA A 77 -0.06 -9.29 -15.32
C ALA A 77 0.13 -10.72 -15.85
N ARG A 78 1.29 -11.36 -15.61
CA ARG A 78 1.54 -12.76 -16.02
C ARG A 78 1.04 -13.79 -14.99
N GLU A 79 0.98 -13.44 -13.71
CA GLU A 79 0.65 -14.35 -12.61
C GLU A 79 -0.82 -14.26 -12.10
N THR A 80 -1.78 -13.91 -12.97
CA THR A 80 -3.19 -13.59 -12.60
C THR A 80 -3.95 -14.69 -11.82
N GLY A 81 -3.43 -15.91 -11.74
CA GLY A 81 -4.02 -17.01 -10.95
C GLY A 81 -3.45 -17.17 -9.53
N ARG A 82 -2.47 -16.35 -9.13
CA ARG A 82 -1.72 -16.49 -7.87
C ARG A 82 -1.98 -15.37 -6.86
N TYR A 83 -2.96 -14.51 -7.16
CA TYR A 83 -3.46 -13.45 -6.30
C TYR A 83 -4.89 -13.07 -6.71
N ASP A 84 -5.66 -12.42 -5.83
CA ASP A 84 -7.06 -12.04 -6.10
C ASP A 84 -7.16 -10.69 -6.83
N SER A 85 -6.40 -9.70 -6.37
CA SER A 85 -6.41 -8.34 -6.93
C SER A 85 -5.16 -7.57 -6.50
N SER A 86 -4.83 -6.52 -7.23
CA SER A 86 -3.76 -5.59 -6.86
C SER A 86 -4.20 -4.14 -6.99
N THR A 87 -3.57 -3.26 -6.21
CA THR A 87 -3.80 -1.80 -6.27
C THR A 87 -2.46 -1.08 -6.16
N PHE A 88 -2.24 -0.15 -7.08
CA PHE A 88 -1.00 0.61 -7.20
C PHE A 88 -1.19 2.01 -6.63
N PHE A 89 -0.28 2.42 -5.74
CA PHE A 89 -0.32 3.70 -5.06
C PHE A 89 0.90 4.53 -5.45
N TRP A 90 0.68 5.56 -6.26
CA TRP A 90 1.78 6.41 -6.75
C TRP A 90 2.38 7.29 -5.66
N ILE A 91 1.58 7.72 -4.68
CA ILE A 91 1.99 8.72 -3.67
C ILE A 91 3.12 8.20 -2.78
N ASN A 92 3.02 6.96 -2.30
CA ASN A 92 4.01 6.32 -1.44
C ASN A 92 4.80 5.23 -2.18
N ASN A 93 4.71 5.22 -3.51
CA ASN A 93 5.25 4.19 -4.41
C ASN A 93 5.12 2.76 -3.84
N SER A 94 3.88 2.34 -3.60
CA SER A 94 3.60 1.02 -3.03
C SER A 94 2.52 0.28 -3.80
N VAL A 95 2.48 -1.04 -3.63
CA VAL A 95 1.49 -1.93 -4.26
C VAL A 95 0.86 -2.81 -3.20
N SER A 96 -0.48 -2.79 -3.10
CA SER A 96 -1.23 -3.79 -2.36
C SER A 96 -1.52 -4.98 -3.27
N VAL A 97 -1.30 -6.19 -2.78
CA VAL A 97 -1.65 -7.43 -3.48
C VAL A 97 -2.43 -8.31 -2.52
N LYS A 98 -3.68 -8.64 -2.88
CA LYS A 98 -4.58 -9.46 -2.06
C LYS A 98 -4.41 -10.93 -2.36
N LYS A 99 -4.40 -11.74 -1.31
CA LYS A 99 -4.25 -13.21 -1.34
C LYS A 99 -3.11 -13.68 -2.23
N ALA A 100 -1.97 -13.02 -2.18
CA ALA A 100 -0.79 -13.45 -2.91
C ALA A 100 -0.31 -14.80 -2.35
N GLN A 101 -0.10 -15.78 -3.23
CA GLN A 101 0.53 -17.05 -2.84
C GLN A 101 1.97 -16.83 -2.39
N GLY A 102 2.45 -17.62 -1.43
CA GLY A 102 3.81 -17.50 -0.87
C GLY A 102 4.92 -17.50 -1.93
N SER A 103 4.78 -18.32 -2.97
CA SER A 103 5.71 -18.35 -4.10
C SER A 103 5.72 -17.04 -4.91
N LEU A 104 4.57 -16.37 -5.08
CA LEU A 104 4.48 -15.07 -5.75
C LEU A 104 5.11 -13.96 -4.89
N ILE A 105 4.94 -14.03 -3.57
CA ILE A 105 5.58 -13.09 -2.62
C ILE A 105 7.10 -13.14 -2.77
N ILE A 106 7.68 -14.34 -2.91
CA ILE A 106 9.12 -14.53 -3.14
C ILE A 106 9.55 -13.92 -4.47
N GLU A 107 8.81 -14.16 -5.56
CA GLU A 107 9.12 -13.58 -6.87
C GLU A 107 9.05 -12.05 -6.87
N ILE A 108 8.06 -11.47 -6.19
CA ILE A 108 7.98 -10.01 -6.00
C ILE A 108 9.22 -9.50 -5.26
N ALA A 109 9.63 -10.16 -4.17
CA ALA A 109 10.80 -9.73 -3.39
C ALA A 109 12.12 -9.84 -4.17
N GLN A 110 12.18 -10.66 -5.21
CA GLN A 110 13.37 -10.76 -6.07
C GLN A 110 13.51 -9.59 -7.05
N LEU A 111 12.45 -8.82 -7.30
CA LEU A 111 12.51 -7.65 -8.18
C LEU A 111 13.47 -6.60 -7.65
N GLY A 112 14.18 -5.93 -8.55
CA GLY A 112 15.21 -4.95 -8.20
C GLY A 112 14.63 -3.75 -7.47
N THR A 113 13.48 -3.26 -7.97
CA THR A 113 12.79 -2.05 -7.48
C THR A 113 12.06 -2.24 -6.15
N VAL A 114 11.93 -3.48 -5.66
CA VAL A 114 11.24 -3.79 -4.40
C VAL A 114 12.22 -3.63 -3.23
N LEU A 115 11.84 -2.78 -2.28
CA LEU A 115 12.57 -2.53 -1.04
C LEU A 115 12.09 -3.40 0.11
N GLU A 116 10.78 -3.61 0.21
CA GLU A 116 10.17 -4.36 1.32
C GLU A 116 8.87 -5.04 0.87
N VAL A 117 8.60 -6.23 1.41
CA VAL A 117 7.31 -6.90 1.37
C VAL A 117 6.87 -7.22 2.79
N ARG A 118 5.70 -6.73 3.18
CA ARG A 118 5.11 -6.93 4.51
C ARG A 118 3.65 -7.37 4.40
N PRO A 119 3.10 -8.03 5.42
CA PRO A 119 1.66 -8.24 5.51
C PRO A 119 0.90 -6.89 5.49
N GLU A 120 -0.27 -6.86 4.87
CA GLU A 120 -1.16 -5.71 4.95
C GLU A 120 -1.72 -5.59 6.39
N GLU A 121 -1.49 -4.46 7.04
CA GLU A 121 -2.01 -4.19 8.38
C GLU A 121 -3.45 -3.65 8.28
N ILE A 122 -4.43 -4.50 8.56
CA ILE A 122 -5.84 -4.10 8.64
C ILE A 122 -6.15 -3.64 10.07
N PHE A 123 -6.26 -2.33 10.28
CA PHE A 123 -6.72 -1.77 11.54
C PHE A 123 -8.25 -1.80 11.61
N TYR A 124 -8.80 -2.67 12.46
CA TYR A 124 -10.23 -2.62 12.79
C TYR A 124 -10.51 -1.39 13.65
N THR A 125 -11.13 -0.36 13.07
CA THR A 125 -11.72 0.71 13.88
C THR A 125 -12.94 0.14 14.59
N MET A 126 -12.80 -0.20 15.88
CA MET A 126 -13.96 -0.47 16.72
C MET A 126 -14.76 0.82 16.85
N GLY A 127 -15.75 0.98 15.98
CA GLY A 127 -16.78 2.00 16.11
C GLY A 127 -17.56 1.77 17.40
N LYS A 128 -17.08 2.32 18.51
CA LYS A 128 -17.96 2.58 19.65
C LYS A 128 -18.96 3.62 19.17
N GLY A 129 -20.17 3.15 18.88
CA GLY A 129 -21.30 4.00 18.56
C GLY A 129 -21.38 5.15 19.56
N LEU A 130 -21.49 6.37 19.03
CA LEU A 130 -21.92 7.54 19.76
C LEU A 130 -23.41 7.36 20.11
N ASP A 131 -23.73 6.41 20.98
CA ASP A 131 -24.98 6.39 21.71
C ASP A 131 -24.78 7.20 22.98
N SER A 132 -25.17 8.47 22.94
CA SER A 132 -25.39 9.24 24.17
C SER A 132 -26.42 10.34 23.97
N LYS A 133 -27.55 10.10 24.64
CA LYS A 133 -28.58 11.03 25.14
C LYS A 133 -29.68 11.43 24.15
N LYS A 134 -30.73 10.60 24.13
CA LYS A 134 -32.11 11.10 24.08
C LYS A 134 -32.34 12.01 25.29
N GLU A 135 -32.31 13.31 25.06
CA GLU A 135 -32.80 14.33 25.97
C GLU A 135 -34.32 14.17 26.09
N LYS A 136 -34.79 13.60 27.22
CA LYS A 136 -36.20 13.67 27.61
C LYS A 136 -36.50 15.12 28.01
N LYS A 137 -37.03 15.92 27.08
CA LYS A 137 -37.73 17.16 27.44
C LYS A 137 -39.08 16.78 28.05
N ALA A 138 -39.15 16.83 29.37
CA ALA A 138 -40.38 17.10 30.08
C ALA A 138 -40.57 18.62 30.11
N SER A 139 -41.65 19.14 29.51
CA SER A 139 -42.46 20.21 30.13
C SER A 139 -43.69 20.56 29.29
N THR A 140 -44.86 20.37 29.90
CA THR A 140 -46.05 21.21 29.83
C THR A 140 -46.86 21.23 28.52
N MET A 141 -47.82 20.31 28.41
CA MET A 141 -49.09 20.57 27.70
C MET A 141 -50.05 21.26 28.67
N SER A 142 -50.44 22.49 28.35
CA SER A 142 -51.62 23.16 28.90
C SER A 142 -52.77 22.94 27.93
N PHE A 143 -53.89 22.38 28.39
CA PHE A 143 -55.17 22.37 27.67
C PHE A 143 -56.36 22.28 28.65
N GLY A 144 -57.28 23.25 28.50
CA GLY A 144 -58.69 23.20 28.91
C GLY A 144 -58.98 23.68 30.34
N PHE A 145 -59.92 24.58 30.61
CA PHE A 145 -61.00 25.22 29.85
C PHE A 145 -61.29 26.60 30.49
#